data_AF-A0A354BKV1-F1
#
_entry.id   AF-A0A354BKV1-F1
#
_cell.length_a   1.000
_cell.length_b   1.000
_cell.length_c   1.000
_cell.angle_alpha   90.00
_cell.angle_beta   90.00
_cell.angle_gamma   90.00
#
_symmetry.space_group_name_H-M   'P 1'
#
loop_
_entity.id
_entity.type
_entity.pdbx_description
1 polymer ?
#
loop_
_entity_poly.entity_id
_entity_poly.type
_entity_poly.pdbx_seq_one_letter_code
_entity_poly.pdbx_strand_id
1 'polypeptide(L)'
;MSRTGIICLSLVLVLGLPLLGVLWAGEPLGRYLEFPPRTSYVQHEPFSWPVFIAIALLIVIVLWPVFFRIAVSNHQLSVASHRSSAFVGTLHASRFMLPWWGWVAIGWTCLWWVVAWTRVPWLVVVQEHTFTPLWLGYIMIVNACTFARTGRCMMLHRPRYFLSLFLLSAVFWWVFEYLNRFVQNWYYVGVADLSSVEYFFRATTPFSTVLPAVIGTAELLTSYRVICSGRNRFKAIQYLQKKWSGWVLVGLSCCGLFGIGLWPNYLFPLVWVGPLLLVVSLQALAGTPTAFSPLAQG
;
A
#
# COMPACT_ATOMS: atom_id res chain seq x y z
N MET A 1 3.88 15.86 -21.09
CA MET A 1 2.49 15.72 -20.58
C MET A 1 2.40 16.42 -19.24
N SER A 2 1.27 17.09 -18.94
CA SER A 2 1.02 17.65 -17.60
C SER A 2 0.77 16.53 -16.57
N ARG A 3 0.91 16.83 -15.28
CA ARG A 3 0.58 15.88 -14.19
C ARG A 3 -0.86 15.38 -14.29
N THR A 4 -1.79 16.30 -14.58
CA THR A 4 -3.20 15.98 -14.82
C THR A 4 -3.37 15.04 -16.01
N GLY A 5 -2.66 15.29 -17.12
CA GLY A 5 -2.70 14.42 -18.29
C GLY A 5 -2.22 13.00 -18.00
N ILE A 6 -1.18 12.84 -17.18
CA ILE A 6 -0.70 11.51 -16.75
C ILE A 6 -1.75 10.79 -15.92
N ILE A 7 -2.37 11.48 -14.95
CA ILE A 7 -3.41 10.89 -14.10
C ILE A 7 -4.61 10.47 -14.94
N CYS A 8 -5.11 11.35 -15.81
CA CYS A 8 -6.24 11.04 -16.69
C CYS A 8 -5.93 9.85 -17.60
N LEU A 9 -4.77 9.83 -18.25
CA LEU A 9 -4.38 8.69 -19.11
C LEU A 9 -4.26 7.40 -18.31
N SER A 10 -3.65 7.44 -17.13
CA SER A 10 -3.51 6.26 -16.27
C SER A 10 -4.87 5.72 -15.85
N LEU A 11 -5.81 6.59 -15.46
CA LEU A 11 -7.17 6.19 -15.11
C LEU A 11 -7.90 5.57 -16.31
N VAL A 12 -7.81 6.18 -17.50
CA VAL A 12 -8.42 5.63 -18.72
C VAL A 12 -7.89 4.24 -19.02
N LEU A 13 -6.58 4.03 -18.92
CA LEU A 13 -5.96 2.73 -19.20
C LEU A 13 -6.27 1.69 -18.12
N VAL A 14 -6.23 2.05 -16.84
CA VAL A 14 -6.56 1.15 -15.72
C VAL A 14 -8.02 0.72 -15.75
N LEU A 15 -8.93 1.63 -16.09
CA LEU A 15 -10.35 1.32 -16.20
C LEU A 15 -10.68 0.59 -17.51
N GLY A 16 -10.10 1.03 -18.63
CA GLY A 16 -10.46 0.53 -19.96
C GLY A 16 -9.84 -0.80 -20.36
N LEU A 17 -8.56 -1.04 -20.04
CA LEU A 17 -7.85 -2.24 -20.51
C LEU A 17 -8.43 -3.56 -20.00
N PRO A 18 -8.82 -3.68 -18.71
CA PRO A 18 -9.48 -4.90 -18.23
C PRO A 18 -10.79 -5.18 -18.97
N LEU A 19 -11.60 -4.14 -19.26
CA LEU A 19 -12.84 -4.28 -20.04
C LEU A 19 -12.57 -4.72 -21.47
N LEU A 20 -11.52 -4.18 -22.10
CA LEU A 20 -11.10 -4.61 -23.43
C LEU A 20 -10.64 -6.08 -23.43
N GLY A 21 -9.98 -6.53 -22.37
CA GLY A 21 -9.61 -7.94 -22.19
C GLY A 21 -10.83 -8.86 -22.10
N VAL A 22 -11.85 -8.45 -21.35
CA VAL A 22 -13.12 -9.18 -21.24
C VAL A 22 -13.89 -9.19 -22.57
N LEU A 23 -13.96 -8.05 -23.26
CA LEU A 23 -14.58 -7.97 -24.60
C LEU A 23 -13.88 -8.90 -25.60
N TRP A 24 -12.56 -8.97 -25.54
CA TRP A 24 -11.76 -9.88 -26.36
C TRP A 24 -12.03 -11.35 -26.00
N ALA A 25 -12.26 -11.66 -24.72
CA ALA A 25 -12.65 -12.99 -24.27
C ALA A 25 -14.06 -13.42 -24.73
N GLY A 26 -14.87 -12.49 -25.25
CA GLY A 26 -16.26 -12.74 -25.64
C GLY A 26 -17.23 -12.82 -24.45
N GLU A 27 -16.82 -12.31 -23.29
CA GLU A 27 -17.55 -12.45 -22.03
C GLU A 27 -18.49 -11.27 -21.78
N PRO A 28 -19.65 -11.47 -21.11
CA PRO A 28 -20.64 -10.42 -20.93
C PRO A 28 -20.13 -9.36 -19.94
N LEU A 29 -20.03 -8.11 -20.38
CA LEU A 29 -19.55 -7.01 -19.54
C LEU A 29 -20.39 -6.77 -18.28
N GLY A 30 -21.69 -7.10 -18.31
CA GLY A 30 -22.62 -6.84 -17.21
C GLY A 30 -22.17 -7.41 -15.87
N ARG A 31 -21.53 -8.59 -15.86
CA ARG A 31 -21.06 -9.24 -14.63
C ARG A 31 -19.88 -8.51 -13.97
N TYR A 32 -19.10 -7.76 -14.74
CA TYR A 32 -17.96 -6.98 -14.24
C TYR A 32 -18.37 -5.57 -13.78
N LEU A 33 -19.53 -5.09 -14.24
CA LEU A 33 -20.06 -3.76 -13.91
C LEU A 33 -21.09 -3.80 -12.78
N GLU A 34 -21.46 -4.98 -12.29
CA GLU A 34 -22.39 -5.17 -11.17
C GLU A 34 -21.93 -4.38 -9.91
N PHE A 35 -22.88 -3.72 -9.25
CA PHE A 35 -22.61 -2.94 -8.03
C PHE A 35 -23.78 -2.97 -7.04
N PRO A 36 -23.62 -3.57 -5.85
CA PRO A 36 -22.41 -4.24 -5.35
C PRO A 36 -22.09 -5.54 -6.11
N PRO A 37 -20.84 -6.04 -6.07
CA PRO A 37 -20.49 -7.30 -6.71
C PRO A 37 -21.14 -8.46 -5.94
N ARG A 38 -22.21 -9.07 -6.49
CA ARG A 38 -22.95 -10.17 -5.84
C ARG A 38 -22.64 -11.53 -6.45
N THR A 39 -22.20 -11.55 -7.70
CA THR A 39 -21.95 -12.78 -8.45
C THR A 39 -20.48 -13.21 -8.37
N SER A 40 -20.25 -14.49 -8.08
CA SER A 40 -18.93 -15.13 -8.22
C SER A 40 -18.95 -15.99 -9.49
N TYR A 41 -18.04 -15.70 -10.41
CA TYR A 41 -17.97 -16.34 -11.74
C TYR A 41 -16.55 -16.76 -12.11
N VAL A 42 -15.52 -16.28 -11.40
CA VAL A 42 -14.15 -16.77 -11.53
C VAL A 42 -14.03 -18.05 -10.71
N GLN A 43 -13.86 -19.18 -11.39
CA GLN A 43 -13.48 -20.41 -10.73
C GLN A 43 -11.97 -20.38 -10.45
N HIS A 44 -11.61 -20.34 -9.17
CA HIS A 44 -10.20 -20.31 -8.77
C HIS A 44 -9.53 -21.67 -8.89
N GLU A 45 -8.34 -21.66 -9.50
CA GLU A 45 -7.45 -22.82 -9.51
C GLU A 45 -7.06 -23.22 -8.08
N PRO A 46 -6.84 -24.52 -7.82
CA PRO A 46 -6.42 -24.99 -6.50
C PRO A 46 -5.03 -24.45 -6.14
N PHE A 47 -4.72 -24.48 -4.84
CA PHE A 47 -3.43 -24.04 -4.35
C PHE A 47 -2.27 -24.82 -4.97
N SER A 48 -1.27 -24.11 -5.49
CA SER A 48 -0.11 -24.68 -6.14
C SER A 48 1.17 -24.38 -5.36
N TRP A 49 1.76 -25.42 -4.76
CA TRP A 49 3.04 -25.33 -4.06
C TRP A 49 4.18 -24.79 -4.93
N PRO A 50 4.37 -25.25 -6.19
CA PRO A 50 5.42 -24.71 -7.05
C PRO A 50 5.28 -23.20 -7.30
N VAL A 51 4.06 -22.72 -7.56
CA VAL A 51 3.80 -21.29 -7.79
C VAL A 51 4.05 -20.48 -6.52
N PHE A 52 3.57 -20.96 -5.37
CA PHE A 52 3.82 -20.33 -4.08
C PHE A 52 5.32 -20.19 -3.79
N ILE A 53 6.10 -21.28 -3.95
CA ILE A 53 7.55 -21.28 -3.73
C ILE A 53 8.24 -20.33 -4.71
N ALA A 54 7.86 -20.33 -5.99
CA ALA A 54 8.45 -19.45 -6.99
C ALA A 54 8.22 -17.97 -6.64
N ILE A 55 7.00 -17.58 -6.25
CA ILE A 55 6.68 -16.21 -5.84
C ILE A 55 7.42 -15.85 -4.54
N ALA A 56 7.44 -16.74 -3.55
CA ALA A 56 8.15 -16.50 -2.29
C ALA A 56 9.66 -16.29 -2.52
N LEU A 57 10.29 -17.14 -3.33
CA LEU A 57 11.70 -16.99 -3.70
C LEU A 57 11.95 -15.69 -4.46
N LEU A 58 11.07 -15.31 -5.39
CA LEU A 58 11.18 -14.04 -6.10
C LEU A 58 11.15 -12.85 -5.13
N ILE A 59 10.22 -12.85 -4.17
CA ILE A 59 10.13 -11.80 -3.14
C ILE A 59 11.41 -11.75 -2.30
N VAL A 60 11.89 -12.91 -1.84
CA VAL A 60 13.13 -12.99 -1.06
C VAL A 60 14.33 -12.49 -1.86
N ILE A 61 14.51 -12.93 -3.10
CA ILE A 61 15.62 -12.52 -3.96
C ILE A 61 15.61 -11.00 -4.21
N VAL A 62 14.43 -10.41 -4.41
CA VAL A 62 14.29 -8.97 -4.66
C VAL A 62 14.53 -8.15 -3.39
N LEU A 63 14.05 -8.60 -2.23
CA LEU A 63 14.17 -7.85 -0.98
C LEU A 63 15.48 -8.13 -0.21
N TRP A 64 16.10 -9.29 -0.40
CA TRP A 64 17.30 -9.72 0.31
C TRP A 64 18.46 -8.72 0.21
N PRO A 65 18.80 -8.16 -0.97
CA PRO A 65 19.85 -7.16 -1.07
C PRO A 65 19.58 -5.93 -0.19
N VAL A 66 18.31 -5.55 -0.01
CA VAL A 66 17.93 -4.41 0.82
C VAL A 66 18.17 -4.72 2.30
N PHE A 67 17.64 -5.84 2.78
CA PHE A 67 17.81 -6.27 4.17
C PHE A 67 19.27 -6.53 4.53
N PHE A 68 20.00 -7.23 3.66
CA PHE A 68 21.41 -7.53 3.85
C PHE A 68 22.24 -6.25 3.98
N ARG A 69 21.98 -5.24 3.14
CA ARG A 69 22.70 -3.95 3.18
C ARG A 69 22.41 -3.16 4.45
N ILE A 70 21.16 -3.13 4.89
CA ILE A 70 20.76 -2.50 6.16
C ILE A 70 21.48 -3.21 7.33
N ALA A 71 21.45 -4.54 7.36
CA ALA A 71 22.11 -5.33 8.42
C ALA A 71 23.63 -5.09 8.48
N VAL A 72 24.33 -5.15 7.33
CA VAL A 72 25.77 -4.90 7.25
C VAL A 72 26.12 -3.46 7.66
N SER A 73 25.34 -2.49 7.21
CA SER A 73 25.57 -1.07 7.55
C SER A 73 25.38 -0.80 9.04
N ASN A 74 24.37 -1.45 9.66
CA ASN A 74 24.15 -1.38 11.10
C ASN A 74 25.25 -2.06 11.89
N HIS A 75 25.75 -3.21 11.44
CA HIS A 75 26.90 -3.87 12.06
C HIS A 75 28.14 -2.97 12.02
N GLN A 76 28.43 -2.33 10.89
CA GLN A 76 29.55 -1.39 10.76
C GLN A 76 29.40 -0.15 11.65
N LEU A 77 28.18 0.41 11.77
CA LEU A 77 27.89 1.52 12.67
C LEU A 77 28.10 1.14 14.14
N SER A 78 27.66 -0.07 14.53
CA SER A 78 27.84 -0.59 15.89
C SER A 78 29.32 -0.78 16.24
N VAL A 79 30.10 -1.38 15.34
CA VAL A 79 31.55 -1.58 15.51
C VAL A 79 32.30 -0.25 15.56
N ALA A 80 31.93 0.72 14.72
CA ALA A 80 32.50 2.07 14.77
C ALA A 80 32.15 2.80 16.07
N SER A 81 30.90 2.70 16.56
CA SER A 81 30.52 3.29 17.85
C SER A 81 31.23 2.67 19.05
N HIS A 82 31.52 1.37 19.03
CA HIS A 82 32.30 0.71 20.08
C HIS A 82 33.78 1.12 20.09
N ARG A 83 34.35 1.49 18.95
CA ARG A 83 35.70 2.10 18.90
C ARG A 83 35.70 3.59 19.29
N SER A 84 34.56 4.26 19.14
CA SER A 84 34.39 5.70 19.41
C SER A 84 33.80 6.00 20.80
N SER A 85 33.38 4.98 21.56
CA SER A 85 32.75 5.14 22.88
C SER A 85 33.73 5.61 23.96
N ALA A 86 35.01 5.80 23.62
CA ALA A 86 35.94 6.58 24.44
C ALA A 86 35.76 8.10 24.30
N PHE A 87 34.96 8.61 23.34
CA PHE A 87 34.89 10.05 23.04
C PHE A 87 33.49 10.66 22.85
N VAL A 88 32.39 9.89 22.70
CA VAL A 88 31.06 10.49 22.43
C VAL A 88 29.99 10.00 23.40
N GLY A 89 30.10 10.42 24.66
CA GLY A 89 28.91 10.67 25.46
C GLY A 89 28.33 12.01 25.03
N THR A 90 27.13 12.05 24.42
CA THR A 90 26.21 13.22 24.25
C THR A 90 25.23 13.09 23.07
N LEU A 91 24.71 11.88 22.76
CA LEU A 91 23.38 11.85 22.14
C LEU A 91 22.37 11.81 23.28
N HIS A 92 21.75 12.98 23.54
CA HIS A 92 20.64 13.14 24.47
C HIS A 92 19.71 11.93 24.39
N ALA A 93 19.70 11.13 25.45
CA ALA A 93 18.64 10.18 25.71
C ALA A 93 17.40 11.01 26.07
N SER A 94 16.78 11.66 25.06
CA SER A 94 15.45 12.22 25.21
C SER A 94 14.55 11.06 25.61
N ARG A 95 14.09 11.06 26.86
CA ARG A 95 13.17 10.04 27.35
C ARG A 95 12.00 9.97 26.37
N PHE A 96 11.82 8.81 25.75
CA PHE A 96 10.70 8.58 24.85
C PHE A 96 9.43 8.64 25.68
N MET A 97 8.79 9.81 25.70
CA MET A 97 7.53 10.03 26.41
C MET A 97 6.43 10.11 25.37
N LEU A 98 5.57 9.09 25.34
CA LEU A 98 4.41 9.09 24.47
C LEU A 98 3.48 10.24 24.89
N PRO A 99 3.00 11.08 23.95
CA PRO A 99 2.05 12.13 24.29
C PRO A 99 0.74 11.53 24.81
N TRP A 100 -0.02 12.32 25.59
CA TRP A 100 -1.27 11.87 26.21
C TRP A 100 -2.26 11.27 25.19
N TRP A 101 -2.37 11.86 23.99
CA TRP A 101 -3.26 11.38 22.93
C TRP A 101 -2.79 10.05 22.33
N GLY A 102 -1.51 9.70 22.46
CA GLY A 102 -1.00 8.37 22.13
C GLY A 102 -1.50 7.30 23.10
N TRP A 103 -1.56 7.61 24.40
CA TRP A 103 -2.15 6.72 25.39
C TRP A 103 -3.65 6.54 25.19
N VAL A 104 -4.37 7.61 24.83
CA VAL A 104 -5.78 7.53 24.44
C VAL A 104 -5.97 6.61 23.23
N ALA A 105 -5.10 6.71 22.22
CA ALA A 105 -5.17 5.85 21.04
C ALA A 105 -4.88 4.37 21.35
N ILE A 106 -3.97 4.09 22.29
CA ILE A 106 -3.74 2.72 22.80
C ILE A 106 -5.00 2.21 23.50
N GLY A 107 -5.59 2.99 24.40
CA GLY A 107 -6.82 2.63 25.10
C GLY A 107 -7.98 2.36 24.13
N TRP A 108 -8.15 3.22 23.12
CA TRP A 108 -9.11 3.05 22.03
C TRP A 108 -8.87 1.75 21.26
N THR A 109 -7.62 1.49 20.86
CA THR A 109 -7.27 0.26 20.12
C THR A 109 -7.55 -0.98 20.96
N CYS A 110 -7.19 -0.99 22.25
CA CYS A 110 -7.47 -2.10 23.16
C CYS A 110 -8.97 -2.32 23.34
N LEU A 111 -9.76 -1.25 23.50
CA LEU A 111 -11.21 -1.33 23.60
C LEU A 111 -11.82 -1.99 22.35
N TRP A 112 -11.48 -1.49 21.17
CA TRP A 112 -12.00 -2.02 19.91
C TRP A 112 -11.47 -3.41 19.58
N TRP A 113 -10.29 -3.76 20.06
CA TRP A 113 -9.76 -5.11 19.98
C TRP A 113 -10.61 -6.08 20.81
N VAL A 114 -10.95 -5.71 22.05
CA VAL A 114 -11.85 -6.51 22.89
C VAL A 114 -13.23 -6.64 22.23
N VAL A 115 -13.79 -5.56 21.69
CA VAL A 115 -15.09 -5.62 20.99
C VAL A 115 -15.02 -6.58 19.79
N ALA A 116 -13.97 -6.52 18.97
CA ALA A 116 -13.81 -7.36 17.78
C ALA A 116 -13.70 -8.86 18.09
N TRP A 117 -12.99 -9.21 19.17
CA TRP A 117 -12.63 -10.60 19.49
C TRP A 117 -13.51 -11.25 20.56
N THR A 118 -14.37 -10.49 21.23
CA THR A 118 -15.39 -11.06 22.11
C THR A 118 -16.57 -11.59 21.28
N ARG A 119 -17.42 -12.42 21.89
CA ARG A 119 -18.61 -13.00 21.24
C ARG A 119 -19.86 -12.73 22.08
N VAL A 120 -20.04 -11.46 22.45
CA VAL A 120 -21.19 -11.06 23.27
C VAL A 120 -22.37 -10.71 22.35
N PRO A 121 -23.56 -11.31 22.50
CA PRO A 121 -24.65 -11.20 21.53
C PRO A 121 -25.09 -9.77 21.16
N TRP A 122 -25.14 -8.86 22.14
CA TRP A 122 -25.45 -7.44 21.92
C TRP A 122 -24.39 -6.63 21.15
N LEU A 123 -23.16 -7.14 20.98
CA LEU A 123 -22.09 -6.44 20.26
C LEU A 123 -22.03 -6.79 18.77
N VAL A 124 -22.80 -7.78 18.30
CA VAL A 124 -22.72 -8.31 16.93
C VAL A 124 -22.84 -7.20 15.87
N VAL A 125 -23.78 -6.26 16.04
CA VAL A 125 -23.99 -5.14 15.11
C VAL A 125 -22.75 -4.23 15.03
N VAL A 126 -22.05 -4.03 16.13
CA VAL A 126 -20.87 -3.17 16.20
C VAL A 126 -19.61 -3.92 15.73
N GLN A 127 -19.59 -5.24 15.88
CA GLN A 127 -18.46 -6.09 15.52
C GLN A 127 -18.10 -6.03 14.04
N GLU A 128 -19.11 -5.96 13.17
CA GLU A 128 -18.93 -5.79 11.72
C GLU A 128 -18.15 -4.52 11.35
N HIS A 129 -18.18 -3.51 12.22
CA HIS A 129 -17.57 -2.21 11.97
C HIS A 129 -16.25 -1.99 12.70
N THR A 130 -15.75 -2.98 13.45
CA THR A 130 -14.54 -2.87 14.29
C THR A 130 -13.25 -2.60 13.51
N PHE A 131 -13.21 -2.92 12.22
CA PHE A 131 -12.04 -2.69 11.36
C PHE A 131 -11.60 -1.22 11.38
N THR A 132 -12.51 -0.29 11.07
CA THR A 132 -12.14 1.14 10.94
C THR A 132 -11.63 1.73 12.25
N PRO A 133 -12.33 1.58 13.39
CA PRO A 133 -11.85 2.08 14.68
C PRO A 133 -10.46 1.56 15.06
N LEU A 134 -10.16 0.28 14.79
CA LEU A 134 -8.84 -0.29 15.03
C LEU A 134 -7.76 0.40 14.19
N TRP A 135 -8.01 0.61 12.90
CA TRP A 135 -7.07 1.31 12.02
C TRP A 135 -6.90 2.79 12.38
N LEU A 136 -7.96 3.47 12.80
CA LEU A 136 -7.85 4.85 13.32
C LEU A 136 -6.98 4.90 14.58
N GLY A 137 -7.16 3.94 15.49
CA GLY A 137 -6.30 3.76 16.65
C GLY A 137 -4.84 3.55 16.26
N TYR A 138 -4.57 2.65 15.31
CA TYR A 138 -3.24 2.42 14.76
C TYR A 138 -2.61 3.68 14.15
N ILE A 139 -3.35 4.40 13.29
CA ILE A 139 -2.90 5.66 12.67
C ILE A 139 -2.50 6.68 13.73
N MET A 140 -3.30 6.83 14.79
CA MET A 140 -2.96 7.72 15.90
C MET A 140 -1.71 7.23 16.64
N ILE A 141 -1.59 5.94 16.95
CA ILE A 141 -0.42 5.37 17.63
C ILE A 141 0.87 5.65 16.85
N VAL A 142 0.90 5.36 15.55
CA VAL A 142 2.13 5.57 14.74
C VAL A 142 2.52 7.05 14.67
N ASN A 143 1.55 7.95 14.59
CA ASN A 143 1.81 9.39 14.65
C ASN A 143 2.31 9.82 16.04
N ALA A 144 1.79 9.23 17.12
CA ALA A 144 2.21 9.51 18.49
C ALA A 144 3.64 9.07 18.73
N CYS A 145 3.99 7.86 18.28
CA CYS A 145 5.36 7.35 18.31
C CYS A 145 6.31 8.25 17.50
N THR A 146 5.88 8.70 16.31
CA THR A 146 6.69 9.60 15.47
C THR A 146 6.94 10.94 16.16
N PHE A 147 5.89 11.53 16.76
CA PHE A 147 5.97 12.78 17.50
C PHE A 147 6.87 12.65 18.74
N ALA A 148 6.72 11.57 19.52
CA ALA A 148 7.56 11.31 20.69
C ALA A 148 9.05 11.14 20.34
N ARG A 149 9.37 10.69 19.11
CA ARG A 149 10.76 10.53 18.65
C ARG A 149 11.37 11.79 18.05
N THR A 150 10.60 12.52 17.25
CA THR A 150 11.14 13.58 16.39
C THR A 150 10.67 14.97 16.78
N GLY A 151 9.74 15.08 17.73
CA GLY A 151 9.03 16.31 18.07
C GLY A 151 8.04 16.78 16.99
N ARG A 152 7.91 16.03 15.88
CA ARG A 152 7.03 16.36 14.75
C ARG A 152 6.30 15.13 14.24
N CYS A 153 5.14 15.32 13.63
CA CYS A 153 4.41 14.26 12.92
C CYS A 153 3.48 14.87 11.88
N MET A 154 3.15 14.12 10.82
CA MET A 154 2.23 14.58 9.78
C MET A 154 0.87 15.04 10.33
N MET A 155 0.31 14.37 11.35
CA MET A 155 -1.01 14.70 11.88
C MET A 155 -1.06 16.13 12.46
N LEU A 156 -0.04 16.53 13.23
CA LEU A 156 0.00 17.83 13.89
C LEU A 156 0.63 18.93 13.01
N HIS A 157 1.64 18.59 12.21
CA HIS A 157 2.44 19.58 11.48
C HIS A 157 2.01 19.73 10.03
N ARG A 158 1.31 18.74 9.46
CA ARG A 158 0.81 18.73 8.08
C ARG A 158 -0.63 18.23 8.03
N PRO A 159 -1.57 18.83 8.78
CA PRO A 159 -2.94 18.29 8.95
C PRO A 159 -3.70 18.21 7.62
N ARG A 160 -3.53 19.18 6.72
CA ARG A 160 -4.16 19.14 5.39
C ARG A 160 -3.68 17.95 4.55
N TYR A 161 -2.37 17.69 4.57
CA TYR A 161 -1.79 16.52 3.91
C TYR A 161 -2.33 15.24 4.55
N PHE A 162 -2.30 15.15 5.88
CA PHE A 162 -2.82 14.01 6.62
C PHE A 162 -4.29 13.71 6.30
N LEU A 163 -5.17 14.71 6.32
CA LEU A 163 -6.58 14.55 5.98
C LEU A 163 -6.79 14.17 4.51
N SER A 164 -5.99 14.73 3.58
CA SER A 164 -6.05 14.35 2.17
C SER A 164 -5.72 12.88 1.93
N LEU A 165 -4.90 12.25 2.79
CA LEU A 165 -4.58 10.83 2.66
C LEU A 165 -5.81 9.95 2.85
N PHE A 166 -6.78 10.33 3.68
CA PHE A 166 -8.01 9.55 3.85
C PHE A 166 -8.85 9.53 2.57
N LEU A 167 -9.03 10.69 1.95
CA LEU A 167 -9.76 10.83 0.69
C LEU A 167 -9.04 10.10 -0.45
N LEU A 168 -7.73 10.31 -0.58
CA LEU A 168 -6.91 9.63 -1.58
C LEU A 168 -6.91 8.11 -1.37
N SER A 169 -6.92 7.64 -0.12
CA SER A 169 -6.95 6.21 0.20
C SER A 169 -8.27 5.58 -0.24
N ALA A 170 -9.39 6.27 -0.01
CA ALA A 170 -10.70 5.81 -0.47
C ALA A 170 -10.74 5.68 -2.00
N VAL A 171 -10.32 6.71 -2.72
CA VAL A 171 -10.27 6.68 -4.20
C VAL A 171 -9.33 5.58 -4.70
N PHE A 172 -8.13 5.48 -4.10
CA PHE A 172 -7.15 4.46 -4.43
C PHE A 172 -7.74 3.06 -4.28
N TRP A 173 -8.40 2.77 -3.16
CA TRP A 173 -8.99 1.45 -2.94
C TRP A 173 -10.22 1.17 -3.79
N TRP A 174 -11.01 2.18 -4.16
CA TRP A 174 -12.10 1.98 -5.12
C TRP A 174 -11.60 1.54 -6.50
N VAL A 175 -10.40 1.98 -6.92
CA VAL A 175 -9.75 1.46 -8.14
C VAL A 175 -9.38 -0.02 -7.97
N PHE A 176 -8.86 -0.40 -6.80
CA PHE A 176 -8.56 -1.81 -6.51
C PHE A 176 -9.82 -2.67 -6.42
N GLU A 177 -10.90 -2.17 -5.83
CA GLU A 177 -12.18 -2.85 -5.76
C GLU A 177 -12.77 -3.03 -7.17
N TYR A 178 -12.61 -2.02 -8.04
CA TYR A 178 -12.95 -2.16 -9.45
C TYR A 178 -12.12 -3.26 -10.15
N LEU A 179 -10.79 -3.24 -10.00
CA LEU A 179 -9.93 -4.25 -10.59
C LEU A 179 -10.19 -5.65 -10.02
N ASN A 180 -10.57 -5.73 -8.74
CA ASN A 180 -10.93 -6.96 -8.07
C ASN A 180 -12.16 -7.62 -8.69
N ARG A 181 -13.04 -6.88 -9.36
CA ARG A 181 -14.17 -7.50 -10.09
C ARG A 181 -13.69 -8.44 -11.18
N PHE A 182 -12.54 -8.18 -11.80
CA PHE A 182 -12.01 -9.02 -12.87
C PHE A 182 -11.33 -10.28 -12.38
N VAL A 183 -10.66 -10.20 -11.22
CA VAL A 183 -9.87 -11.31 -10.65
C VAL A 183 -10.60 -12.08 -9.57
N GLN A 184 -11.53 -11.43 -8.87
CA GLN A 184 -12.26 -11.92 -7.69
C GLN A 184 -11.38 -12.47 -6.57
N ASN A 185 -10.21 -11.84 -6.33
CA ASN A 185 -9.27 -12.24 -5.28
C ASN A 185 -9.88 -12.23 -3.87
N TRP A 186 -10.82 -11.31 -3.63
CA TRP A 186 -11.63 -11.28 -2.42
C TRP A 186 -13.10 -11.03 -2.76
N TYR A 187 -13.98 -11.53 -1.89
CA TYR A 187 -15.42 -11.28 -1.94
C TYR A 187 -15.96 -11.04 -0.54
N TYR A 188 -17.07 -10.32 -0.46
CA TYR A 188 -17.71 -9.96 0.79
C TYR A 188 -18.94 -10.83 1.02
N VAL A 189 -19.03 -11.45 2.20
CA VAL A 189 -20.21 -12.22 2.61
C VAL A 189 -21.28 -11.26 3.14
N GLY A 190 -22.56 -11.52 2.85
CA GLY A 190 -23.68 -10.70 3.32
C GLY A 190 -23.95 -9.42 2.53
N VAL A 191 -23.35 -9.26 1.34
CA VAL A 191 -23.54 -8.07 0.50
C VAL A 191 -24.79 -8.15 -0.39
N ALA A 192 -25.38 -9.35 -0.54
CA ALA A 192 -26.62 -9.55 -1.29
C ALA A 192 -27.78 -8.68 -0.77
N ASP A 193 -27.84 -8.47 0.54
CA ASP A 193 -28.90 -7.72 1.21
C ASP A 193 -28.64 -6.21 1.26
N LEU A 194 -27.44 -5.76 0.88
CA LEU A 194 -27.06 -4.34 0.92
C LEU A 194 -27.51 -3.60 -0.34
N SER A 195 -27.99 -2.37 -0.14
CA SER A 195 -28.17 -1.42 -1.24
C SER A 195 -26.82 -0.93 -1.77
N SER A 196 -26.77 -0.47 -3.02
CA SER A 196 -25.54 0.06 -3.63
C SER A 196 -24.95 1.25 -2.85
N VAL A 197 -25.82 2.10 -2.29
CA VAL A 197 -25.41 3.26 -1.48
C VAL A 197 -24.85 2.82 -0.15
N GLU A 198 -25.51 1.87 0.52
CA GLU A 198 -25.05 1.34 1.80
C GLU A 198 -23.70 0.63 1.66
N TYR A 199 -23.55 -0.22 0.64
CA TYR A 199 -22.27 -0.86 0.32
C TYR A 199 -21.18 0.18 0.06
N PHE A 200 -21.48 1.25 -0.69
CA PHE A 200 -20.52 2.32 -0.95
C PHE A 200 -20.00 2.96 0.35
N PHE A 201 -20.87 3.34 1.28
CA PHE A 201 -20.43 3.96 2.54
C PHE A 201 -19.74 2.95 3.48
N ARG A 202 -20.27 1.73 3.59
CA ARG A 202 -19.68 0.66 4.40
C ARG A 202 -18.28 0.28 3.93
N ALA A 203 -18.01 0.28 2.61
CA ALA A 203 -16.70 -0.01 2.02
C ALA A 203 -15.76 1.21 2.04
N THR A 204 -16.26 2.41 1.76
CA THR A 204 -15.43 3.64 1.72
C THR A 204 -14.76 3.92 3.07
N THR A 205 -15.44 3.62 4.16
CA THR A 205 -14.95 3.86 5.52
C THR A 205 -13.63 3.12 5.80
N PRO A 206 -13.53 1.78 5.69
CA PRO A 206 -12.27 1.06 5.81
C PRO A 206 -11.26 1.40 4.70
N PHE A 207 -11.72 1.65 3.46
CA PHE A 207 -10.83 2.03 2.36
C PHE A 207 -10.06 3.33 2.61
N SER A 208 -10.63 4.24 3.40
CA SER A 208 -9.99 5.52 3.72
C SER A 208 -8.78 5.43 4.64
N THR A 209 -8.53 4.29 5.31
CA THR A 209 -7.51 4.23 6.38
C THR A 209 -6.14 3.73 5.93
N VAL A 210 -6.02 3.16 4.73
CA VAL A 210 -4.78 2.49 4.31
C VAL A 210 -3.62 3.44 4.04
N LEU A 211 -3.79 4.49 3.21
CA LEU A 211 -2.71 5.45 2.97
C LEU A 211 -2.26 6.20 4.23
N PRO A 212 -3.14 6.75 5.10
CA PRO A 212 -2.68 7.38 6.32
C PRO A 212 -1.94 6.41 7.24
N ALA A 213 -2.34 5.13 7.29
CA ALA A 213 -1.60 4.12 8.04
C ALA A 213 -0.21 3.86 7.43
N VAL A 214 -0.12 3.60 6.13
CA VAL A 214 1.14 3.27 5.44
C VAL A 214 2.12 4.43 5.51
N ILE A 215 1.68 5.66 5.21
CA ILE A 215 2.55 6.85 5.23
C ILE A 215 2.95 7.21 6.66
N GLY A 216 2.05 7.08 7.63
CA GLY A 216 2.38 7.29 9.05
C GLY A 216 3.43 6.30 9.56
N THR A 217 3.30 5.04 9.19
CA THR A 217 4.29 4.01 9.50
C THR A 217 5.60 4.26 8.77
N ALA A 218 5.57 4.70 7.51
CA ALA A 218 6.80 5.08 6.80
C ALA A 218 7.53 6.26 7.48
N GLU A 219 6.80 7.28 7.94
CA GLU A 219 7.36 8.40 8.69
C GLU A 219 7.99 7.94 10.02
N LEU A 220 7.32 7.02 10.73
CA LEU A 220 7.85 6.41 11.94
C LEU A 220 9.13 5.61 11.65
N LEU A 221 9.12 4.71 10.67
CA LEU A 221 10.26 3.86 10.34
C LEU A 221 11.46 4.68 9.85
N THR A 222 11.22 5.72 9.04
CA THR A 222 12.30 6.61 8.59
C THR A 222 12.87 7.50 9.69
N SER A 223 12.19 7.65 10.83
CA SER A 223 12.77 8.30 12.02
C SER A 223 13.88 7.46 12.69
N TYR A 224 14.00 6.16 12.36
CA TYR A 224 15.06 5.30 12.88
C TYR A 224 16.28 5.34 11.96
N ARG A 225 17.41 5.84 12.49
CA ARG A 225 18.69 5.85 11.78
C ARG A 225 19.12 4.44 11.31
N VAL A 226 18.80 3.42 12.10
CA VAL A 226 19.07 2.00 11.81
C VAL A 226 18.37 1.52 10.53
N ILE A 227 17.17 2.03 10.27
CA ILE A 227 16.37 1.68 9.07
C ILE A 227 16.86 2.48 7.85
N CYS A 228 17.41 3.67 8.07
CA CYS A 228 17.94 4.51 7.02
C CYS A 228 19.41 4.25 6.69
N SER A 229 20.11 3.46 7.51
CA SER A 229 21.53 3.18 7.32
C SER A 229 21.76 2.36 6.05
N GLY A 230 22.84 2.65 5.33
CA GLY A 230 23.18 1.96 4.09
C GLY A 230 22.43 2.41 2.84
N ARG A 231 21.46 3.35 2.94
CA ARG A 231 20.73 3.88 1.77
C ARG A 231 21.65 4.56 0.76
N ASN A 232 22.58 5.40 1.22
CA ASN A 232 23.55 6.10 0.37
C ASN A 232 24.62 5.19 -0.28
N ARG A 233 24.51 3.86 -0.09
CA ARG A 233 25.46 2.87 -0.62
C ARG A 233 24.79 1.92 -1.61
N PHE A 234 23.53 2.16 -1.97
CA PHE A 234 22.91 1.42 -3.07
C PHE A 234 23.52 1.85 -4.39
N LYS A 235 23.71 0.87 -5.29
CA LYS A 235 24.12 1.19 -6.66
C LYS A 235 22.97 1.91 -7.34
N ALA A 236 23.27 3.08 -7.91
CA ALA A 236 22.34 3.83 -8.73
C ALA A 236 21.77 2.94 -9.85
N ILE A 237 20.44 2.80 -9.87
CA ILE A 237 19.75 2.04 -10.92
C ILE A 237 19.42 3.00 -12.06
N GLN A 238 20.46 3.36 -12.83
CA GLN A 238 20.36 4.32 -13.93
C GLN A 238 19.45 3.83 -15.09
N TYR A 239 19.20 2.53 -15.17
CA TYR A 239 18.33 1.95 -16.20
C TYR A 239 16.89 2.44 -16.10
N LEU A 240 16.39 2.77 -14.90
CA LEU A 240 15.05 3.35 -14.69
C LEU A 240 14.88 4.75 -15.29
N GLN A 241 15.97 5.43 -15.66
CA GLN A 241 15.95 6.77 -16.25
C GLN A 241 15.97 6.74 -17.78
N LYS A 242 16.14 5.57 -18.41
CA LYS A 242 16.19 5.47 -19.88
C LYS A 242 14.78 5.49 -20.47
N LYS A 243 14.55 6.24 -21.56
CA LYS A 243 13.21 6.33 -22.17
C LYS A 243 12.66 4.97 -22.65
N TRP A 244 13.53 4.07 -23.13
CA TRP A 244 13.09 2.73 -23.59
C TRP A 244 12.54 1.88 -22.44
N SER A 245 13.10 1.97 -21.22
CA SER A 245 12.59 1.21 -20.08
C SER A 245 11.21 1.71 -19.66
N GLY A 246 10.95 3.01 -19.81
CA GLY A 246 9.62 3.59 -19.64
C GLY A 246 8.60 2.94 -20.57
N TRP A 247 8.90 2.85 -21.87
CA TRP A 247 8.01 2.21 -22.84
C TRP A 247 7.80 0.72 -22.57
N VAL A 248 8.86 -0.02 -22.20
CA VAL A 248 8.73 -1.43 -21.82
C VAL A 248 7.82 -1.61 -20.61
N LEU A 249 7.96 -0.77 -19.59
CA LEU A 249 7.12 -0.83 -18.39
C LEU A 249 5.66 -0.43 -18.69
N VAL A 250 5.41 0.56 -19.54
CA VAL A 250 4.06 0.88 -20.02
C VAL A 250 3.46 -0.33 -20.72
N GLY A 251 4.20 -0.93 -21.67
CA GLY A 251 3.75 -2.12 -22.39
C GLY A 251 3.42 -3.28 -21.44
N LEU A 252 4.30 -3.58 -20.49
CA LEU A 252 4.08 -4.63 -19.49
C LEU A 252 2.85 -4.35 -18.62
N SER A 253 2.68 -3.12 -18.14
CA SER A 253 1.50 -2.71 -17.37
C SER A 253 0.21 -2.83 -18.19
N CYS A 254 0.22 -2.38 -19.44
CA CYS A 254 -0.95 -2.42 -20.31
C CYS A 254 -1.32 -3.88 -20.66
N CYS A 255 -0.35 -4.70 -21.03
CA CYS A 255 -0.55 -6.13 -21.26
C CYS A 255 -1.06 -6.85 -20.01
N GLY A 256 -0.54 -6.48 -18.82
CA GLY A 256 -1.00 -7.03 -17.55
C GLY A 256 -2.46 -6.68 -17.25
N LEU A 257 -2.82 -5.40 -17.36
CA LEU A 257 -4.19 -4.91 -17.14
C LEU A 257 -5.19 -5.49 -18.13
N PHE A 258 -4.79 -5.64 -19.40
CA PHE A 258 -5.59 -6.32 -20.42
C PHE A 258 -5.72 -7.83 -20.12
N GLY A 259 -4.61 -8.48 -19.79
CA GLY A 259 -4.56 -9.91 -19.53
C GLY A 259 -5.32 -10.35 -18.28
N ILE A 260 -5.50 -9.46 -17.30
CA ILE A 260 -6.36 -9.72 -16.13
C ILE A 260 -7.80 -10.07 -16.55
N GLY A 261 -8.31 -9.48 -17.65
CA GLY A 261 -9.64 -9.83 -18.18
C GLY A 261 -9.70 -11.20 -18.86
N LEU A 262 -8.55 -11.77 -19.26
CA LEU A 262 -8.45 -13.03 -20.00
C LEU A 262 -8.08 -14.21 -19.10
N TRP A 263 -7.07 -14.04 -18.25
CA TRP A 263 -6.50 -15.09 -17.40
C TRP A 263 -6.39 -14.60 -15.95
N PRO A 264 -7.54 -14.38 -15.28
CA PRO A 264 -7.56 -13.83 -13.92
C PRO A 264 -6.75 -14.69 -12.94
N ASN A 265 -6.85 -16.02 -13.02
CA ASN A 265 -6.14 -16.94 -12.12
C ASN A 265 -4.61 -16.86 -12.17
N TYR A 266 -4.02 -16.46 -13.30
CA TYR A 266 -2.57 -16.38 -13.47
C TYR A 266 -2.04 -14.96 -13.33
N LEU A 267 -2.79 -13.98 -13.82
CA LEU A 267 -2.36 -12.59 -13.91
C LEU A 267 -2.85 -11.71 -12.75
N PHE A 268 -3.56 -12.27 -11.77
CA PHE A 268 -4.00 -11.55 -10.57
C PHE A 268 -2.90 -10.75 -9.84
N PRO A 269 -1.61 -11.18 -9.77
CA PRO A 269 -0.59 -10.39 -9.08
C PRO A 269 -0.36 -9.02 -9.73
N LEU A 270 -0.66 -8.89 -11.02
CA LEU A 270 -0.49 -7.64 -11.77
C LEU A 270 -1.50 -6.57 -11.37
N VAL A 271 -2.60 -6.91 -10.69
CA VAL A 271 -3.53 -5.91 -10.12
C VAL A 271 -2.78 -5.01 -9.12
N TRP A 272 -1.84 -5.58 -8.35
CA TRP A 272 -1.10 -4.88 -7.31
C TRP A 272 0.00 -3.96 -7.83
N VAL A 273 0.63 -4.35 -8.94
CA VAL A 273 1.85 -3.70 -9.44
C VAL A 273 1.60 -2.92 -10.73
N GLY A 274 0.66 -3.37 -11.56
CA GLY A 274 0.34 -2.81 -12.88
C GLY A 274 0.00 -1.32 -12.86
N PRO A 275 -0.98 -0.86 -12.04
CA PRO A 275 -1.35 0.56 -11.96
C PRO A 275 -0.18 1.45 -11.51
N LEU A 276 0.61 0.99 -10.52
CA LEU A 276 1.77 1.73 -10.04
C LEU A 276 2.84 1.86 -11.13
N LEU A 277 3.18 0.76 -11.79
CA LEU A 277 4.15 0.76 -12.88
C LEU A 277 3.70 1.64 -14.04
N LEU A 278 2.40 1.68 -14.34
CA LEU A 278 1.85 2.54 -15.38
C LEU A 278 2.05 4.02 -15.05
N VAL A 279 1.65 4.45 -13.85
CA VAL A 279 1.78 5.85 -13.42
C VAL A 279 3.25 6.27 -13.41
N VAL A 280 4.12 5.44 -12.83
CA VAL A 280 5.56 5.71 -12.72
C VAL A 280 6.22 5.78 -14.10
N SER A 281 5.89 4.86 -15.00
CA SER A 281 6.50 4.81 -16.33
C SER A 281 6.04 5.98 -17.20
N LEU A 282 4.76 6.37 -17.14
CA LEU A 282 4.24 7.58 -17.79
C LEU A 282 4.89 8.86 -17.22
N GLN A 283 5.08 8.94 -15.90
CA GLN A 283 5.82 10.04 -15.27
C GLN A 283 7.27 10.12 -15.75
N ALA A 284 7.95 8.97 -15.86
CA ALA A 284 9.33 8.89 -16.36
C ALA A 284 9.41 9.32 -17.84
N LEU A 285 8.49 8.86 -18.69
CA LEU A 285 8.42 9.25 -20.11
C LEU A 285 8.11 10.74 -20.29
N ALA A 286 7.33 11.33 -19.37
CA ALA A 286 7.06 12.76 -19.35
C ALA A 286 8.21 13.62 -18.80
N GLY A 287 9.31 13.01 -18.33
CA GLY A 287 10.46 13.71 -17.74
C GLY A 287 10.18 14.28 -16.35
N THR A 288 9.14 13.79 -15.66
CA THR A 288 8.80 14.24 -14.30
C THR A 288 9.45 13.35 -13.24
N PRO A 289 9.82 13.89 -12.06
CA PRO A 289 10.31 13.08 -10.95
C PRO A 289 9.28 12.02 -10.54
N THR A 290 9.74 10.78 -10.46
CA THR A 290 8.97 9.59 -10.05
C THR A 290 9.28 9.18 -8.61
N ALA A 291 8.44 8.32 -8.02
CA ALA A 291 8.71 7.71 -6.72
C ALA A 291 10.05 6.95 -6.66
N PHE A 292 10.57 6.47 -7.80
CA PHE A 292 11.85 5.76 -7.91
C PHE A 292 13.02 6.65 -8.32
N SER A 293 12.81 7.96 -8.50
CA SER A 293 13.90 8.88 -8.87
C SER A 293 15.06 8.88 -7.87
N PRO A 294 14.86 8.77 -6.54
CA PRO A 294 15.97 8.61 -5.61
C PRO A 294 16.84 7.37 -5.89
N LEU A 295 16.27 6.26 -6.38
CA LEU A 295 17.03 5.04 -6.69
C LEU A 295 18.02 5.22 -7.85
N ALA A 296 17.79 6.22 -8.71
CA ALA A 296 18.73 6.57 -9.78
C ALA A 296 19.95 7.34 -9.28
N GLN A 297 19.92 7.84 -8.04
CA GLN A 297 20.99 8.64 -7.45
C GLN A 297 21.84 7.85 -6.44
N GLY A 298 21.38 6.67 -6.00
CA GLY A 298 22.08 5.83 -5.03
C GLY A 298 21.55 6.05 -3.62
#